data_AF-A0A7D5ZHV8-F1
#
_entry.id   AF-A0A7D5ZHV8-F1
#
_cell.length_a   1.000
_cell.length_b   1.000
_cell.length_c   1.000
_cell.angle_alpha   90.00
_cell.angle_beta   90.00
_cell.angle_gamma   90.00
#
_symmetry.space_group_name_H-M   'P 1'
#
loop_
_entity.id
_entity.type
_entity.pdbx_description
1 polymer ?
#
loop_
_entity_poly.entity_id
_entity_poly.type
_entity_poly.pdbx_seq_one_letter_code
_entity_poly.pdbx_strand_id
1 'polypeptide(L)'
;MASKRLAGTCFVKVGGQQIRIKGGLEAPLNDKKREPVMDSAGVAGYKESPIAPVVKVTALVTQLDKDKLANDDDLSIQAEFADGTIYTLGGAWLSNEASVKGDEGEVELEFTGMRGNWQ
;
A
#
# COMPACT_ATOMS: atom_id res chain seq x y z
N MET A 1 -26.57 -15.74 -6.00
CA MET A 1 -27.04 -14.73 -6.99
C MET A 1 -26.67 -13.36 -6.46
N ALA A 2 -25.86 -12.61 -7.23
CA ALA A 2 -25.52 -11.18 -7.10
C ALA A 2 -24.90 -10.73 -5.75
N SER A 3 -23.66 -10.24 -5.67
CA SER A 3 -23.07 -9.20 -6.51
C SER A 3 -21.54 -9.33 -6.46
N LYS A 4 -20.93 -9.62 -7.62
CA LYS A 4 -19.53 -9.29 -7.89
C LYS A 4 -19.45 -7.77 -7.87
N ARG A 5 -19.24 -7.14 -6.71
CA ARG A 5 -18.90 -5.71 -6.68
C ARG A 5 -17.45 -5.58 -7.13
N LEU A 6 -17.24 -5.57 -8.44
CA LEU A 6 -15.97 -5.25 -9.10
C LEU A 6 -15.67 -3.73 -9.06
N ALA A 7 -16.07 -3.08 -7.97
CA ALA A 7 -15.94 -1.66 -7.70
C ALA A 7 -16.09 -1.46 -6.19
N GLY A 8 -15.25 -2.13 -5.41
CA GLY A 8 -15.19 -1.89 -3.98
C GLY A 8 -14.43 -0.59 -3.75
N THR A 9 -15.09 0.38 -3.14
CA THR A 9 -14.45 1.58 -2.62
C THR A 9 -13.40 1.13 -1.60
N CYS A 10 -12.13 1.12 -1.98
CA CYS A 10 -11.05 0.88 -1.05
C CYS A 10 -10.93 2.09 -0.11
N PHE A 11 -10.70 1.82 1.17
CA PHE A 11 -10.51 2.86 2.18
C PHE A 11 -9.13 2.75 2.76
N VAL A 12 -8.47 3.89 2.90
CA VAL A 12 -7.21 3.97 3.63
C VAL A 12 -7.42 4.87 4.83
N LYS A 13 -7.19 4.33 6.03
CA LYS A 13 -7.15 5.14 7.24
C LYS A 13 -5.71 5.52 7.53
N VAL A 14 -5.42 6.82 7.60
CA VAL A 14 -4.12 7.35 8.02
C VAL A 14 -4.31 8.13 9.31
N GLY A 15 -3.64 7.72 10.39
CA GLY A 15 -3.71 8.43 11.68
C GLY A 15 -5.14 8.62 12.22
N GLY A 16 -6.05 7.68 11.92
CA GLY A 16 -7.45 7.74 12.33
C GLY A 16 -8.40 8.48 11.38
N GLN A 17 -7.90 9.17 10.34
CA GLN A 17 -8.74 9.75 9.29
C GLN A 17 -8.96 8.74 8.15
N GLN A 18 -10.21 8.49 7.79
CA GLN A 18 -10.56 7.62 6.68
C GLN A 18 -10.59 8.41 5.37
N ILE A 19 -9.74 7.99 4.45
CA ILE A 19 -9.56 8.60 3.12
C ILE A 19 -10.15 7.65 2.09
N ARG A 20 -10.94 8.21 1.17
CA ARG A 20 -11.52 7.44 0.07
C ARG A 20 -10.52 7.38 -1.07
N ILE A 21 -10.31 6.18 -1.56
CA ILE A 21 -9.39 5.90 -2.67
C ILE A 21 -10.22 5.90 -3.95
N LYS A 22 -9.71 6.57 -5.00
CA LYS A 22 -10.43 6.70 -6.28
C LYS A 22 -9.84 5.80 -7.36
N GLY A 23 -8.51 5.66 -7.39
CA GLY A 23 -7.81 4.97 -8.48
C GLY A 23 -7.42 3.53 -8.16
N GLY A 24 -6.64 3.32 -7.09
CA GLY A 24 -6.08 2.00 -6.79
C GLY A 24 -5.43 1.91 -5.42
N LEU A 25 -5.42 0.69 -4.88
CA LEU A 25 -4.78 0.31 -3.63
C LEU A 25 -3.95 -0.94 -3.90
N GLU A 26 -2.66 -0.89 -3.62
CA GLU A 26 -1.75 -2.01 -3.78
C GLU A 26 -0.97 -2.22 -2.49
N ALA A 27 -0.84 -3.49 -2.09
CA ALA A 27 0.01 -3.90 -0.99
C ALA A 27 0.69 -5.23 -1.35
N PRO A 28 1.91 -5.49 -0.87
CA PRO A 28 2.61 -6.74 -1.13
C PRO A 28 1.88 -7.88 -0.44
N LEU A 29 1.48 -8.87 -1.23
CA LEU A 29 0.86 -10.10 -0.70
C LEU A 29 1.89 -11.00 0.00
N ASN A 30 3.17 -10.85 -0.32
CA ASN A 30 4.24 -11.69 0.17
C ASN A 30 5.23 -10.88 1.01
N ASP A 31 5.55 -11.35 2.21
CA ASP A 31 6.56 -10.72 3.08
C ASP A 31 8.00 -11.02 2.63
N LYS A 32 8.15 -12.00 1.73
CA LYS A 32 9.45 -12.46 1.22
C LYS A 32 9.39 -12.66 -0.29
N LYS A 33 10.33 -12.04 -0.99
CA LYS A 33 10.59 -12.33 -2.40
C LYS A 33 11.49 -13.55 -2.48
N ARG A 34 11.08 -14.58 -3.21
CA ARG A 34 11.91 -15.76 -3.52
C ARG A 34 12.33 -15.66 -4.97
N GLU A 35 13.60 -15.33 -5.21
CA GLU A 35 14.17 -15.32 -6.55
C GLU A 35 14.88 -16.66 -6.82
N PRO A 36 14.56 -17.37 -7.91
CA PRO A 36 15.20 -18.64 -8.23
C PRO A 36 16.66 -18.39 -8.63
N VAL A 37 17.58 -19.09 -7.95
CA VAL A 37 18.99 -19.14 -8.33
C VAL A 37 19.16 -20.30 -9.31
N MET A 38 19.50 -19.98 -10.55
CA MET A 38 19.77 -20.97 -11.59
C MET A 38 21.24 -21.38 -11.56
N ASP A 39 21.48 -22.68 -11.62
CA ASP A 39 22.78 -23.28 -11.90
C ASP A 39 22.69 -24.04 -13.24
N SER A 40 23.82 -24.50 -13.75
CA SER A 40 23.99 -25.15 -15.05
C SER A 40 23.10 -26.39 -15.27
N ALA A 41 22.51 -26.94 -14.21
CA ALA A 41 21.61 -28.10 -14.23
C ALA A 41 20.12 -27.77 -13.96
N GLY A 42 19.76 -26.51 -13.72
CA GLY A 42 18.39 -26.09 -13.39
C GLY A 42 18.33 -25.17 -12.15
N VAL A 43 17.17 -25.12 -11.48
CA VAL A 43 17.01 -24.32 -10.25
C VAL A 43 17.81 -24.96 -9.11
N ALA A 44 18.93 -24.35 -8.73
CA ALA A 44 19.78 -24.83 -7.63
C ALA A 44 19.28 -24.41 -6.24
N GLY A 45 18.48 -23.35 -6.18
CA GLY A 45 17.90 -22.86 -4.93
C GLY A 45 17.08 -21.59 -5.13
N TYR A 46 16.72 -20.93 -4.03
CA TYR A 46 16.05 -19.64 -4.05
C TYR A 46 16.71 -18.71 -3.05
N LYS A 47 16.85 -17.43 -3.42
CA LYS A 47 17.26 -16.37 -2.50
C LYS A 47 16.00 -15.75 -1.90
N GLU A 48 15.87 -15.81 -0.58
CA GLU A 48 14.85 -15.07 0.15
C GLU A 48 15.36 -13.65 0.43
N SER A 49 14.68 -12.65 -0.12
CA SER A 49 14.86 -11.25 0.25
C SER A 49 13.61 -10.79 1.00
N PRO A 50 13.75 -10.19 2.20
CA PRO A 50 12.61 -9.60 2.90
C PRO A 50 12.06 -8.44 2.07
N ILE A 51 10.73 -8.41 1.89
CA ILE A 51 10.04 -7.27 1.27
C ILE A 51 9.62 -6.33 2.40
N ALA A 52 9.97 -5.05 2.27
CA ALA A 52 9.47 -4.04 3.18
C ALA A 52 7.95 -3.92 3.00
N PRO A 53 7.17 -3.89 4.09
CA PRO A 53 5.73 -3.77 3.99
C PRO A 53 5.39 -2.37 3.46
N VAL A 54 4.67 -2.31 2.34
CA VAL A 54 4.40 -1.09 1.59
C VAL A 54 2.94 -1.00 1.20
N VAL A 55 2.36 0.19 1.16
CA VAL A 55 1.01 0.44 0.65
C VAL A 55 1.10 1.57 -0.36
N LYS A 56 0.70 1.29 -1.60
CA LYS A 56 0.54 2.30 -2.65
C LYS A 56 -0.93 2.62 -2.78
N VAL A 57 -1.25 3.91 -2.73
CA VAL A 57 -2.63 4.40 -2.80
C VAL A 57 -2.74 5.60 -3.70
N THR A 58 -3.74 5.59 -4.58
CA THR A 58 -4.09 6.74 -5.42
C THR A 58 -5.35 7.41 -4.86
N ALA A 59 -5.13 8.52 -4.15
CA ALA A 59 -6.19 9.28 -3.47
C ALA A 59 -6.36 10.68 -4.07
N LEU A 60 -7.44 11.36 -3.71
CA LEU A 60 -7.66 12.75 -4.10
C LEU A 60 -6.91 13.69 -3.17
N VAL A 61 -6.22 14.68 -3.75
CA VAL A 61 -5.40 15.68 -3.04
C VAL A 61 -6.20 16.45 -1.98
N THR A 62 -7.50 16.66 -2.22
CA THR A 62 -8.40 17.43 -1.35
C THR A 62 -8.71 16.76 -0.01
N GLN A 63 -8.42 15.45 0.14
CA GLN A 63 -8.71 14.70 1.36
C GLN A 63 -7.47 14.41 2.23
N LEU A 64 -6.30 14.92 1.84
CA LEU A 64 -5.02 14.56 2.46
C LEU A 64 -4.41 15.73 3.23
N ASP A 65 -4.13 15.50 4.51
CA ASP A 65 -3.33 16.39 5.34
C ASP A 65 -1.84 16.26 4.96
N LYS A 66 -1.41 17.01 3.94
CA LYS A 66 -0.03 16.98 3.41
C LYS A 66 1.03 17.20 4.50
N ASP A 67 0.75 18.09 5.45
CA ASP A 67 1.68 18.39 6.54
C ASP A 67 1.90 17.20 7.48
N LYS A 68 0.86 16.43 7.77
CA LYS A 68 1.00 15.21 8.60
C LYS A 68 1.76 14.14 7.85
N LEU A 69 1.40 13.89 6.60
CA LEU A 69 2.04 12.85 5.77
C LEU A 69 3.52 13.11 5.52
N ALA A 70 3.92 14.39 5.43
CA ALA A 70 5.30 14.77 5.19
C ALA A 70 6.18 14.80 6.45
N ASN A 71 5.58 15.01 7.63
CA ASN A 71 6.33 15.14 8.89
C ASN A 71 6.24 13.93 9.81
N ASP A 72 5.18 13.11 9.72
CA ASP A 72 5.00 11.93 10.55
C ASP A 72 5.71 10.70 9.96
N ASP A 73 6.49 10.04 10.79
CA ASP A 73 7.19 8.78 10.50
C ASP A 73 6.57 7.56 11.22
N ASP A 74 5.59 7.77 12.10
CA ASP A 74 4.87 6.73 12.85
C ASP A 74 3.36 6.71 12.55
N LEU A 75 3.01 6.63 11.26
CA LEU A 75 1.60 6.55 10.85
C LEU A 75 1.10 5.11 10.90
N SER A 76 -0.11 4.92 11.41
CA SER A 76 -0.86 3.67 11.23
C SER A 76 -1.70 3.75 9.96
N ILE A 77 -1.46 2.86 9.00
CA ILE A 77 -2.14 2.86 7.71
C ILE A 77 -2.94 1.57 7.57
N GLN A 78 -4.25 1.68 7.56
CA GLN A 78 -5.13 0.55 7.35
C GLN A 78 -5.76 0.64 5.97
N ALA A 79 -5.38 -0.29 5.10
CA ALA A 79 -5.79 -0.41 3.72
C ALA A 79 -6.85 -1.53 3.61
N GLU A 80 -8.10 -1.14 3.40
CA GLU A 80 -9.22 -2.06 3.23
C GLU A 80 -9.50 -2.26 1.74
N PHE A 81 -9.36 -3.50 1.28
CA PHE A 81 -9.55 -3.88 -0.12
C PHE A 81 -11.02 -4.19 -0.40
N ALA A 82 -11.39 -4.06 -1.68
CA ALA A 82 -12.72 -4.39 -2.19
C ALA A 82 -13.18 -5.81 -1.85
N ASP A 83 -12.23 -6.75 -1.74
CA ASP A 83 -12.48 -8.16 -1.43
C ASP A 83 -12.71 -8.43 0.07
N GLY A 84 -12.61 -7.40 0.92
CA GLY A 84 -12.79 -7.48 2.38
C GLY A 84 -11.52 -7.81 3.17
N THR A 85 -10.40 -8.03 2.49
CA THR A 85 -9.08 -8.16 3.12
C THR A 85 -8.59 -6.82 3.65
N ILE A 86 -7.96 -6.84 4.82
CA ILE A 86 -7.44 -5.62 5.46
C ILE A 86 -5.94 -5.76 5.60
N TYR A 87 -5.19 -4.81 5.05
CA TYR A 87 -3.76 -4.72 5.26
C TYR A 87 -3.45 -3.54 6.18
N THR A 88 -2.80 -3.81 7.30
CA THR A 88 -2.46 -2.77 8.27
C THR A 88 -0.96 -2.60 8.37
N LEU A 89 -0.47 -1.42 8.01
CA LEU A 89 0.89 -0.95 8.30
C LEU A 89 0.93 -0.23 9.65
N GLY A 90 1.98 -0.49 10.42
CA GLY A 90 2.33 0.27 11.63
C GLY A 90 3.74 0.83 11.53
N GLY A 91 3.96 2.01 12.11
CA GLY A 91 5.21 2.75 11.94
C GLY A 91 5.46 3.07 10.48
N ALA A 92 4.47 3.63 9.80
CA ALA A 92 4.55 3.93 8.38
C ALA A 92 4.92 5.39 8.12
N TRP A 93 5.73 5.59 7.10
CA TRP A 93 6.12 6.91 6.61
C TRP A 93 5.93 6.96 5.10
N LEU A 94 5.81 8.18 4.58
CA LEU A 94 5.79 8.40 3.14
C LEU A 94 7.22 8.20 2.60
N SER A 95 7.47 7.08 1.92
CA SER A 95 8.81 6.71 1.44
C SER A 95 9.13 7.24 0.05
N ASN A 96 8.13 7.72 -0.68
CA ASN A 96 8.26 8.18 -2.06
C ASN A 96 7.73 9.62 -2.20
N GLU A 97 8.21 10.34 -3.20
CA GLU A 97 7.72 11.70 -3.48
C GLU A 97 6.24 11.64 -3.88
N ALA A 98 5.37 12.21 -3.03
CA ALA A 98 3.94 12.33 -3.31
C ALA A 98 3.71 13.17 -4.56
N SER A 99 3.53 12.51 -5.70
CA SER A 99 3.37 13.17 -6.99
C SER A 99 1.92 13.52 -7.21
N VAL A 100 1.60 14.82 -7.16
CA VAL A 100 0.26 15.34 -7.43
C VAL A 100 0.08 15.52 -8.93
N LYS A 101 -0.87 14.79 -9.52
CA LYS A 101 -1.29 14.96 -10.92
C LYS A 101 -2.32 16.09 -10.99
N GLY A 102 -1.91 17.22 -11.56
CA GLY A 102 -2.71 18.44 -11.64
C GLY A 102 -3.97 18.34 -12.53
N ASP A 103 -4.01 17.38 -13.46
CA ASP A 103 -5.13 17.24 -14.40
C ASP A 103 -6.42 16.71 -13.76
N GLU A 104 -6.33 15.82 -12.77
CA GLU A 104 -7.50 15.19 -12.13
C GLU A 104 -7.58 15.42 -10.61
N GLY A 105 -6.58 16.11 -10.03
CA GLY A 105 -6.51 16.34 -8.58
C GLY A 105 -6.22 15.06 -7.79
N GLU A 106 -5.55 14.10 -8.42
CA GLU A 106 -5.15 12.82 -7.84
C GLU A 106 -3.69 12.86 -7.39
N VAL A 107 -3.38 12.11 -6.35
CA VAL A 107 -2.03 11.96 -5.82
C VAL A 107 -1.76 10.49 -5.55
N GLU A 108 -0.59 10.06 -6.02
CA GLU A 108 -0.05 8.73 -5.75
C GLU A 108 0.83 8.83 -4.50
N LEU A 109 0.46 8.06 -3.48
CA LEU A 109 1.17 7.98 -2.22
C LEU A 109 1.68 6.57 -2.03
N GLU A 110 2.94 6.46 -1.66
CA GLU A 110 3.57 5.19 -1.33
C GLU A 110 4.08 5.27 0.10
N PHE A 111 3.48 4.45 0.94
CA PHE A 111 3.78 4.36 2.35
C PHE A 111 4.56 3.09 2.64
N THR A 112 5.70 3.23 3.28
CA THR A 112 6.47 2.08 3.77
C THR A 112 6.33 2.02 5.28
N GLY A 113 6.03 0.83 5.81
CA GLY A 113 5.90 0.57 7.24
C GLY A 113 7.09 -0.18 7.82
N MET A 114 7.23 -0.14 9.14
CA MET A 114 8.08 -1.07 9.88
C MET A 114 7.44 -2.47 9.98
N ARG A 115 6.10 -2.53 10.01
CA ARG A 115 5.33 -3.76 10.15
C ARG A 115 4.13 -3.70 9.23
N GLY A 116 3.84 -4.80 8.54
CA GLY A 116 2.62 -4.99 7.75
C GLY A 116 1.97 -6.30 8.12
N ASN A 117 0.68 -6.26 8.41
CA ASN A 117 -0.10 -7.45 8.75
C ASN A 117 -1.35 -7.51 7.88
N TRP A 118 -1.57 -8.66 7.24
CA TRP A 118 -2.82 -9.01 6.58
C TRP A 118 -3.80 -9.59 7.61
N GLN A 119 -5.04 -9.12 7.59
CA GLN A 119 -6.17 -9.60 8.39
C GLN A 119 -7.33 -10.03 7.49
#